data_AF-A0AAJ3F6T6-F1
#
_entry.id   AF-A0AAJ3F6T6-F1
#
_cell.length_a   1.000
_cell.length_b   1.000
_cell.length_c   1.000
_cell.angle_alpha   90.00
_cell.angle_beta   90.00
_cell.angle_gamma   90.00
#
_symmetry.space_group_name_H-M   'P 1'
#
loop_
_entity.id
_entity.type
_entity.pdbx_description
1 polymer ?
#
loop_
_entity_poly.entity_id
_entity_poly.type
_entity_poly.pdbx_seq_one_letter_code
_entity_poly.pdbx_strand_id
1 'polypeptide(L)'
;MLVVCPECGAEISQYSETCVKCGFPLKKFMDDNGLNDFEHVKICPKCGCTNCSAYPQDGVPMHLKCTECGTTLVQTDIPCKGFYKNFTLETEREYMAEIANKYGGNQFQQEMYDEWIAKLHAPSQRPASKPQLNQPHCPYCNSTNLTKVSGTSRFASTLMFGIGSKKVGKQWKCNNCKSYF
;
A
#
# COMPACT_ATOMS: atom_id res chain seq x y z
N MET A 1 22.64 -6.58 4.06
CA MET A 1 21.18 -6.42 3.94
C MET A 1 20.73 -5.16 4.65
N LEU A 2 19.57 -4.62 4.28
CA LEU A 2 18.95 -3.49 4.96
C LEU A 2 17.87 -3.98 5.92
N VAL A 3 17.72 -3.28 7.04
CA VAL A 3 16.64 -3.47 8.01
C VAL A 3 15.84 -2.18 8.11
N VAL A 4 14.52 -2.29 8.28
CA VAL A 4 13.65 -1.14 8.49
C VAL A 4 13.66 -0.80 9.98
N CYS A 5 14.09 0.43 10.29
CA CYS A 5 14.12 0.93 11.66
C CYS A 5 12.70 0.89 12.25
N PRO A 6 12.52 0.25 13.43
CA PRO A 6 11.20 0.00 14.00
C PRO A 6 10.54 1.25 14.63
N GLU A 7 11.26 2.37 14.67
CA GLU A 7 10.77 3.65 15.22
C GLU A 7 10.47 4.67 14.11
N CYS A 8 11.41 4.88 13.19
CA CYS A 8 11.28 5.93 12.17
C CYS A 8 11.08 5.40 10.74
N GLY A 9 11.05 4.08 10.54
CA GLY A 9 10.84 3.46 9.22
C GLY A 9 12.00 3.62 8.23
N ALA A 10 13.15 4.13 8.66
CA ALA A 10 14.31 4.28 7.78
C ALA A 10 14.94 2.94 7.46
N GLU A 11 15.33 2.72 6.20
CA GLU A 11 16.15 1.58 5.81
C GLU A 11 17.60 1.83 6.23
N ILE A 12 18.11 0.98 7.11
CA ILE A 12 19.44 1.09 7.70
C ILE A 12 20.21 -0.21 7.44
N SER A 13 21.54 -0.13 7.30
CA SER A 13 22.38 -1.32 7.26
C SER A 13 22.22 -2.15 8.52
N GLN A 14 22.07 -3.48 8.37
CA GLN A 14 21.98 -4.43 9.49
C GLN A 14 23.18 -4.39 10.45
N TYR A 15 24.33 -3.87 10.01
CA TYR A 15 25.54 -3.77 10.82
C TYR A 15 25.61 -2.49 11.66
N SER A 16 24.62 -1.60 11.55
CA SER A 16 24.64 -0.31 12.24
C SER A 16 24.29 -0.48 13.72
N GLU A 17 25.12 0.05 14.61
CA GLU A 17 24.84 0.07 16.06
C GLU A 17 23.54 0.83 16.36
N THR A 18 23.35 1.98 15.70
CA THR A 18 22.20 2.87 15.87
C THR A 18 21.63 3.32 14.52
N CYS A 19 20.34 3.64 14.48
CA CYS A 19 19.70 4.27 13.33
C CYS A 19 20.25 5.69 13.11
N VAL A 20 20.81 5.96 11.94
CA VAL A 20 21.38 7.28 11.61
C VAL A 20 20.33 8.40 11.47
N LYS A 21 19.04 8.06 11.38
CA LYS A 21 17.96 9.06 11.28
C LYS A 21 17.37 9.47 12.62
N CYS A 22 17.22 8.55 13.57
CA CYS A 22 16.54 8.82 14.85
C CYS A 22 17.34 8.41 16.10
N GLY A 23 18.52 7.82 15.96
CA GLY A 23 19.35 7.37 17.08
C GLY A 23 18.91 6.06 17.73
N PHE A 24 17.88 5.39 17.22
CA PHE A 24 17.40 4.13 17.79
C PHE A 24 18.49 3.05 17.84
N PRO A 25 18.70 2.34 18.97
CA PRO A 25 19.77 1.34 19.12
C PRO A 25 19.42 0.03 18.40
N LEU A 26 19.68 -0.02 17.10
CA LEU A 26 19.29 -1.12 16.20
C LEU A 26 19.92 -2.45 16.57
N LYS A 27 21.25 -2.49 16.73
CA LYS A 27 21.95 -3.74 17.00
C LYS A 27 21.52 -4.36 18.32
N LYS A 28 21.48 -3.54 19.38
CA LYS A 28 20.97 -3.95 20.69
C LYS A 28 19.55 -4.50 20.60
N PHE A 29 18.66 -3.84 19.87
CA PHE A 29 17.29 -4.32 19.69
C PHE A 29 17.25 -5.70 18.99
N MET A 30 18.07 -5.90 17.95
CA MET A 30 18.12 -7.18 17.25
C MET A 30 18.70 -8.29 18.13
N ASP A 31 19.74 -7.99 18.91
CA ASP A 31 20.35 -8.92 19.87
C ASP A 31 19.36 -9.32 20.98
N ASP A 32 18.70 -8.33 21.60
CA ASP A 32 17.73 -8.54 22.68
C ASP A 32 16.51 -9.38 22.23
N ASN A 33 16.19 -9.37 20.93
CA ASN A 33 15.04 -10.10 20.35
C ASN A 33 15.46 -11.32 19.50
N GLY A 34 16.75 -11.63 19.40
CA GLY A 34 17.24 -12.75 18.61
C GLY A 34 16.88 -12.67 17.12
N LEU A 35 16.98 -11.48 16.51
CA LEU A 35 16.59 -11.20 15.11
C LEU A 35 17.79 -11.07 14.15
N ASN A 36 18.89 -11.75 14.47
CA ASN A 36 20.16 -11.62 13.76
C ASN A 36 20.37 -12.63 12.64
N ASP A 37 19.56 -13.69 12.58
CA ASP A 37 19.68 -14.69 11.54
C ASP A 37 18.83 -14.28 10.35
N PHE A 38 19.47 -13.99 9.23
CA PHE A 38 18.82 -13.49 8.03
C PHE A 38 18.42 -14.59 7.03
N GLU A 39 18.78 -15.84 7.32
CA GLU A 39 18.52 -17.00 6.47
C GLU A 39 17.22 -17.70 6.86
N HIS A 40 16.73 -17.46 8.08
CA HIS A 40 15.50 -18.06 8.60
C HIS A 40 14.31 -17.09 8.65
N VAL A 41 13.11 -17.66 8.55
CA VAL A 41 11.84 -16.95 8.50
C VAL A 41 11.61 -16.21 9.82
N LYS A 42 11.05 -15.00 9.70
CA LYS A 42 10.56 -14.21 10.83
C LYS A 42 9.06 -14.08 10.70
N ILE A 43 8.36 -14.45 11.77
CA ILE A 43 6.90 -14.54 11.80
C ILE A 43 6.36 -13.66 12.92
N CYS A 44 5.20 -13.05 12.67
CA CYS A 44 4.46 -12.35 13.70
C CYS A 44 3.77 -13.38 14.60
N PRO A 45 4.02 -13.36 15.92
CA PRO A 45 3.42 -14.32 16.84
C PRO A 45 1.91 -14.15 16.99
N LYS A 46 1.35 -12.98 16.62
CA LYS A 46 -0.08 -12.67 16.76
C LYS A 46 -0.89 -12.95 15.51
N CYS A 47 -0.41 -12.52 14.35
CA CYS A 47 -1.19 -12.62 13.12
C CYS A 47 -0.60 -13.59 12.09
N GLY A 48 0.51 -14.26 12.37
CA GLY A 48 1.16 -15.18 11.43
C GLY A 48 1.77 -14.52 10.20
N CYS A 49 1.67 -13.19 10.08
CA CYS A 49 2.31 -12.43 9.01
C CYS A 49 3.82 -12.66 9.09
N THR A 50 4.38 -13.22 8.02
CA THR A 50 5.82 -13.32 7.80
C THR A 50 6.30 -12.06 7.09
N ASN A 51 7.56 -11.69 7.28
CA ASN A 51 8.11 -10.48 6.64
C ASN A 51 7.79 -10.45 5.14
N CYS A 52 6.90 -9.52 4.78
CA CYS A 52 6.18 -9.46 3.51
C CYS A 52 7.13 -9.50 2.30
N SER A 53 6.80 -10.39 1.35
CA SER A 53 7.55 -10.75 0.13
C SER A 53 8.59 -11.86 0.34
N ALA A 54 8.14 -13.10 0.09
CA ALA A 54 8.85 -14.11 -0.69
C ALA A 54 10.38 -13.95 -0.76
N TYR A 55 11.11 -14.60 0.16
CA TYR A 55 12.57 -14.57 0.19
C TYR A 55 13.11 -13.16 0.45
N PRO A 56 14.26 -12.99 1.12
CA PRO A 56 15.11 -11.86 0.78
C PRO A 56 15.54 -12.03 -0.68
N GLN A 57 14.70 -11.66 -1.64
CA GLN A 57 15.17 -11.32 -2.99
C GLN A 57 16.12 -10.15 -2.81
N ASP A 58 17.23 -10.15 -3.56
CA ASP A 58 18.29 -9.16 -3.47
C ASP A 58 17.74 -7.73 -3.55
N GLY A 59 17.53 -7.09 -2.39
CA GLY A 59 17.15 -5.67 -2.28
C GLY A 59 15.97 -5.32 -1.39
N VAL A 60 15.16 -6.26 -0.90
CA VAL A 60 14.04 -5.92 0.01
C VAL A 60 14.54 -5.76 1.45
N PRO A 61 14.28 -4.62 2.11
CA PRO A 61 14.69 -4.42 3.49
C PRO A 61 13.84 -5.27 4.46
N MET A 62 14.48 -5.83 5.48
CA MET A 62 13.82 -6.65 6.48
C MET A 62 13.12 -5.78 7.53
N HIS A 63 11.83 -6.02 7.78
CA HIS A 63 11.14 -5.38 8.91
C HIS A 63 11.42 -6.14 10.21
N LEU A 64 11.67 -5.41 11.31
CA LEU A 64 11.86 -6.01 12.64
C LEU A 64 10.55 -6.12 13.44
N LYS A 65 9.53 -5.36 13.03
CA LYS A 65 8.16 -5.39 13.55
C LYS A 65 7.20 -5.73 12.42
N CYS A 66 6.12 -6.43 12.75
CA CYS A 66 5.04 -6.76 11.82
C CYS A 66 4.42 -5.48 11.23
N THR A 67 4.26 -5.42 9.91
CA THR A 67 3.67 -4.27 9.21
C THR A 67 2.18 -4.11 9.46
N GLU A 68 1.49 -5.20 9.83
CA GLU A 68 0.05 -5.19 10.05
C GLU A 68 -0.34 -4.76 11.47
N CYS A 69 0.40 -5.22 12.48
CA CYS A 69 0.04 -4.99 13.89
C CYS A 69 1.14 -4.35 14.75
N GLY A 70 2.33 -4.12 14.20
CA GLY A 70 3.45 -3.49 14.91
C GLY A 70 4.16 -4.39 15.93
N THR A 71 3.74 -5.64 16.11
CA THR A 71 4.36 -6.58 17.07
C THR A 71 5.76 -6.96 16.59
N THR A 72 6.75 -6.97 17.49
CA THR A 72 8.10 -7.47 17.19
C THR A 72 8.01 -8.91 16.67
N LEU A 73 8.70 -9.18 15.57
CA LEU A 73 8.68 -10.52 14.99
C LEU A 73 9.48 -11.49 15.85
N VAL A 74 9.17 -12.77 15.71
CA VAL A 74 9.99 -13.86 16.28
C VAL A 74 10.71 -14.59 15.17
N GLN A 75 11.96 -14.97 15.43
CA GLN A 75 12.77 -15.75 14.52
C GLN A 75 12.45 -17.24 14.66
N THR A 76 12.35 -17.95 13.54
CA THR A 76 12.16 -19.41 13.51
C THR A 76 13.46 -20.12 13.10
N ASP A 77 13.47 -21.44 13.16
CA ASP A 77 14.49 -22.32 12.57
C ASP A 77 14.13 -22.74 11.13
N ILE A 78 13.12 -22.12 10.52
CA ILE A 78 12.63 -22.49 9.19
C ILE A 78 13.40 -21.67 8.15
N PRO A 79 14.11 -22.30 7.20
CA PRO A 79 14.88 -21.56 6.22
C PRO A 79 13.94 -20.79 5.28
N CYS A 80 14.33 -19.58 4.91
CA CYS A 80 13.61 -18.79 3.91
C CYS A 80 13.55 -19.51 2.55
N LYS A 81 14.54 -20.39 2.30
CA LYS A 81 14.65 -21.16 1.07
C LYS A 81 13.50 -22.14 0.88
N GLY A 82 12.58 -21.79 0.00
CA GLY A 82 11.48 -22.68 -0.41
C GLY A 82 10.27 -22.65 0.51
N PHE A 83 10.21 -21.70 1.46
CA PHE A 83 9.12 -21.59 2.43
C PHE A 83 7.71 -21.57 1.80
N TYR A 84 7.52 -20.87 0.68
CA TYR A 84 6.20 -20.78 0.00
C TYR A 84 5.99 -21.79 -1.15
N LYS A 85 6.92 -22.72 -1.41
CA LYS A 85 6.94 -23.37 -2.73
C LYS A 85 5.81 -24.37 -3.00
N ASN A 86 4.97 -24.78 -2.03
CA ASN A 86 4.01 -25.88 -2.25
C ASN A 86 2.69 -25.80 -1.45
N PHE A 87 2.17 -24.63 -1.10
CA PHE A 87 0.95 -24.55 -0.27
C PHE A 87 -0.34 -24.24 -1.07
N THR A 88 -1.46 -24.86 -0.68
CA THR A 88 -2.81 -24.34 -0.96
C THR A 88 -3.19 -23.32 0.12
N LEU A 89 -4.08 -22.37 -0.17
CA LEU A 89 -4.45 -21.29 0.76
C LEU A 89 -4.93 -21.78 2.15
N GLU A 90 -5.62 -22.92 2.20
CA GLU A 90 -6.12 -23.51 3.44
C GLU A 90 -4.99 -24.16 4.25
N THR A 91 -4.11 -24.93 3.60
CA THR A 91 -2.94 -25.52 4.25
C THR A 91 -1.92 -24.48 4.71
N GLU A 92 -1.83 -23.34 4.01
CA GLU A 92 -0.99 -22.22 4.41
C GLU A 92 -1.46 -21.63 5.75
N ARG A 93 -2.78 -21.45 5.93
CA ARG A 93 -3.36 -20.91 7.17
C ARG A 93 -2.98 -21.73 8.39
N GLU A 94 -3.27 -23.03 8.36
CA GLU A 94 -3.04 -23.93 9.49
C GLU A 94 -1.56 -23.96 9.85
N TYR A 95 -0.70 -24.02 8.84
CA TYR A 95 0.74 -24.01 9.01
C TYR A 95 1.26 -22.70 9.62
N MET A 96 0.80 -21.54 9.14
CA MET A 96 1.22 -20.25 9.71
C MET A 96 0.76 -20.08 11.16
N ALA A 97 -0.46 -20.54 11.47
CA ALA A 97 -0.98 -20.52 12.83
C ALA A 97 -0.15 -21.44 13.76
N GLU A 98 0.19 -22.65 13.30
CA GLU A 98 1.02 -23.59 14.04
C GLU A 98 2.40 -23.00 14.34
N ILE A 99 3.09 -22.46 13.33
CA ILE A 99 4.40 -21.82 13.50
C ILE A 99 4.29 -20.62 14.45
N ALA A 100 3.32 -19.72 14.23
CA ALA A 100 3.16 -18.53 15.06
C ALA A 100 2.92 -18.90 16.52
N ASN A 101 2.16 -19.96 16.80
CA ASN A 101 1.96 -20.46 18.15
C ASN A 101 3.24 -21.10 18.73
N LYS A 102 3.94 -21.93 17.94
CA LYS A 102 5.16 -22.63 18.36
C LYS A 102 6.27 -21.65 18.77
N TYR A 103 6.57 -20.65 17.94
CA TYR A 103 7.65 -19.68 18.22
C TYR A 103 7.17 -18.46 19.00
N GLY A 104 5.88 -18.14 18.93
CA GLY A 104 5.28 -16.94 19.53
C GLY A 104 4.65 -17.14 20.90
N GLY A 105 4.77 -18.33 21.49
CA GLY A 105 4.22 -18.61 22.83
C GLY A 105 2.69 -18.58 22.86
N ASN A 106 2.05 -19.15 21.84
CA ASN A 106 0.60 -19.25 21.73
C ASN A 106 -0.17 -17.91 21.73
N GLN A 107 0.43 -16.86 21.16
CA GLN A 107 -0.20 -15.53 21.05
C GLN A 107 -1.05 -15.35 19.79
N PHE A 108 -1.22 -16.39 18.98
CA PHE A 108 -1.88 -16.27 17.68
C PHE A 108 -3.36 -15.92 17.85
N GLN A 109 -3.81 -14.94 17.08
CA GLN A 109 -5.16 -14.42 17.06
C GLN A 109 -5.76 -14.71 15.69
N GLN A 110 -6.64 -15.71 15.64
CA GLN A 110 -7.26 -16.15 14.40
C GLN A 110 -8.02 -15.01 13.69
N GLU A 111 -8.71 -14.16 14.46
CA GLU A 111 -9.43 -12.98 13.95
C GLU A 111 -8.50 -12.03 13.16
N MET A 112 -7.29 -11.77 13.67
CA MET A 112 -6.30 -10.92 13.00
C MET A 112 -5.81 -11.51 11.67
N TYR A 113 -5.72 -12.84 11.59
CA TYR A 113 -5.33 -13.53 10.35
C TYR A 113 -6.46 -13.49 9.33
N ASP A 114 -7.69 -13.77 9.75
CA ASP A 114 -8.86 -13.75 8.87
C ASP A 114 -9.10 -12.34 8.31
N GLU A 115 -8.91 -11.29 9.11
CA GLU A 115 -8.94 -9.89 8.64
C GLU A 115 -7.89 -9.59 7.57
N TRP A 116 -6.67 -10.11 7.73
CA TRP A 116 -5.58 -9.91 6.78
C TRP A 116 -5.85 -10.62 5.45
N ILE A 117 -6.32 -11.87 5.50
CA ILE A 117 -6.73 -12.63 4.30
C ILE A 117 -7.91 -11.97 3.59
N ALA A 118 -8.86 -11.41 4.33
CA ALA A 118 -9.97 -10.65 3.75
C ALA A 118 -9.47 -9.41 3.00
N LYS A 119 -8.45 -8.71 3.51
CA LYS A 119 -7.83 -7.56 2.82
C LYS A 119 -7.11 -7.98 1.52
N LEU A 120 -6.47 -9.15 1.50
CA LEU A 120 -5.79 -9.66 0.29
C LEU A 120 -6.76 -10.11 -0.80
N HIS A 121 -7.86 -10.77 -0.42
CA HIS A 121 -8.89 -11.26 -1.35
C HIS A 121 -9.97 -10.23 -1.67
N ALA A 122 -10.01 -9.10 -0.94
CA ALA A 122 -10.86 -7.99 -1.29
C ALA A 122 -10.50 -7.55 -2.72
N PRO A 123 -11.49 -7.44 -3.64
CA PRO A 123 -11.23 -6.87 -4.95
C PRO A 123 -10.64 -5.48 -4.72
N SER A 124 -9.43 -5.25 -5.24
CA SER A 124 -8.66 -4.02 -5.05
C SER A 124 -9.57 -2.80 -5.18
N GLN A 125 -10.00 -2.24 -4.05
CA GLN A 125 -10.34 -0.84 -4.01
C GLN A 125 -9.00 -0.13 -4.02
N ARG A 126 -8.41 -0.01 -5.22
CA ARG A 126 -7.51 1.11 -5.47
C ARG A 126 -8.28 2.31 -4.94
N PRO A 127 -7.80 3.08 -3.94
CA PRO A 127 -8.24 4.46 -3.89
C PRO A 127 -8.02 4.95 -5.31
N ALA A 128 -9.07 5.46 -5.97
CA ALA A 128 -8.95 5.95 -7.31
C ALA A 128 -7.90 7.07 -7.28
N SER A 129 -6.63 6.72 -7.48
CA SER A 129 -5.58 7.62 -7.85
C SER A 129 -6.04 8.12 -9.20
N LYS A 130 -6.75 9.25 -9.19
CA LYS A 130 -7.15 9.96 -10.39
C LYS A 130 -5.91 9.99 -11.29
N PRO A 131 -5.98 9.50 -12.53
CA PRO A 131 -4.93 9.77 -13.49
C PRO A 131 -4.83 11.29 -13.64
N GLN A 132 -3.88 11.91 -12.95
CA GLN A 132 -3.47 13.28 -13.22
C GLN A 132 -2.63 13.26 -14.49
N LEU A 133 -3.29 13.19 -15.64
CA LEU A 133 -2.77 13.74 -16.88
C LEU A 133 -3.94 13.97 -17.83
N ASN A 134 -4.15 15.23 -18.22
CA ASN A 134 -5.11 15.70 -19.23
C ASN A 134 -6.59 15.86 -18.81
N GLN A 135 -6.88 16.23 -17.55
CA GLN A 135 -8.23 16.75 -17.25
C GLN A 135 -8.34 18.22 -17.73
N PRO A 136 -9.32 18.57 -18.58
CA PRO A 136 -9.53 19.95 -18.98
C PRO A 136 -9.89 20.80 -17.75
N HIS A 137 -9.30 21.99 -17.66
CA HIS A 137 -9.59 23.01 -16.64
C HIS A 137 -10.07 24.29 -17.32
N CYS A 138 -10.81 25.11 -16.59
CA CYS A 138 -11.23 26.41 -17.09
C CYS A 138 -10.02 27.36 -17.20
N PRO A 139 -9.71 27.94 -18.37
CA PRO A 139 -8.59 28.88 -18.52
C PRO A 139 -8.80 30.20 -17.77
N TYR A 140 -10.03 30.50 -17.33
CA TYR A 140 -10.37 31.75 -16.66
C TYR A 140 -10.36 31.67 -15.13
N CYS A 141 -10.59 30.48 -14.54
CA CYS A 141 -10.66 30.32 -13.07
C CYS A 141 -10.01 29.03 -12.55
N ASN A 142 -9.34 28.28 -13.43
CA ASN A 142 -8.67 27.01 -13.14
C ASN A 142 -9.56 25.89 -12.55
N SER A 143 -10.88 26.07 -12.56
CA SER A 143 -11.82 25.07 -12.05
C SER A 143 -11.89 23.86 -12.97
N THR A 144 -11.85 22.66 -12.39
CA THR A 144 -12.12 21.38 -13.08
C THR A 144 -13.62 21.03 -13.11
N ASN A 145 -14.48 21.87 -12.52
CA ASN A 145 -15.93 21.72 -12.54
C ASN A 145 -16.50 22.22 -13.88
N LEU A 146 -16.43 21.35 -14.89
CA LEU A 146 -16.85 21.61 -16.26
C LEU A 146 -18.00 20.70 -16.67
N THR A 147 -18.89 21.20 -17.50
CA THR A 147 -19.94 20.41 -18.17
C THR A 147 -19.73 20.48 -19.68
N LYS A 148 -19.68 19.31 -20.35
CA LYS A 148 -19.60 19.25 -21.81
C LYS A 148 -20.89 19.81 -22.41
N VAL A 149 -20.75 20.70 -23.37
CA VAL A 149 -21.90 21.26 -24.08
C VAL A 149 -22.42 20.16 -25.03
N SER A 150 -23.42 19.40 -24.62
CA SER A 150 -24.04 18.34 -25.43
C SER A 150 -24.92 18.92 -26.54
N GLY A 151 -24.83 18.32 -27.72
CA GLY A 151 -25.37 18.83 -28.99
C GLY A 151 -26.88 18.73 -29.20
N THR A 152 -27.70 18.71 -28.15
CA THR A 152 -29.18 18.79 -28.30
C THR A 152 -29.70 20.24 -28.30
N SER A 153 -28.85 21.23 -28.03
CA SER A 153 -29.19 22.65 -28.22
C SER A 153 -28.73 23.24 -29.56
N ARG A 154 -28.19 22.43 -30.49
CA ARG A 154 -27.59 22.91 -31.74
C ARG A 154 -28.56 23.03 -32.94
N PHE A 155 -29.82 22.60 -32.83
CA PHE A 155 -30.78 22.70 -33.93
C PHE A 155 -31.98 23.62 -33.69
N ALA A 156 -32.14 24.17 -32.47
CA ALA A 156 -33.27 25.04 -32.15
C ALA A 156 -33.05 26.52 -32.50
N SER A 157 -31.88 26.92 -33.03
CA SER A 157 -31.54 28.34 -33.23
C SER A 157 -31.07 28.72 -34.63
N THR A 158 -31.08 27.79 -35.60
CA THR A 158 -30.65 28.09 -36.98
C THR A 158 -31.76 28.67 -37.85
N LEU A 159 -32.99 28.84 -37.33
CA LEU A 159 -34.10 29.36 -38.13
C LEU A 159 -34.63 30.75 -37.73
N MET A 160 -34.10 31.41 -36.68
CA MET A 160 -34.68 32.69 -36.27
C MET A 160 -33.65 33.62 -35.58
N PHE A 161 -33.09 34.55 -36.37
CA PHE A 161 -32.27 35.72 -35.99
C PHE A 161 -30.75 35.60 -36.06
N GLY A 162 -30.16 36.62 -36.66
CA GLY A 162 -28.75 36.73 -37.01
C GLY A 162 -27.82 37.07 -35.84
N ILE A 163 -26.53 37.01 -36.17
CA ILE A 163 -25.38 37.67 -35.56
C ILE A 163 -25.30 37.64 -34.02
N GLY A 164 -24.34 36.87 -33.50
CA GLY A 164 -23.70 37.17 -32.22
C GLY A 164 -24.24 36.41 -31.02
N SER A 165 -23.81 35.16 -30.84
CA SER A 165 -23.91 34.49 -29.54
C SER A 165 -22.57 33.87 -29.15
N LYS A 166 -22.07 34.27 -27.98
CA LYS A 166 -20.77 33.92 -27.36
C LYS A 166 -20.55 32.41 -27.10
N LYS A 167 -21.35 31.53 -27.70
CA LYS A 167 -21.43 30.07 -27.44
C LYS A 167 -21.20 29.21 -28.68
N VAL A 168 -20.99 29.80 -29.86
CA VAL A 168 -20.70 29.04 -31.09
C VAL A 168 -19.29 28.43 -31.00
N GLY A 169 -19.19 27.12 -31.23
CA GLY A 169 -17.90 26.40 -31.29
C GLY A 169 -17.28 25.97 -29.95
N LYS A 170 -17.86 26.33 -28.79
CA LYS A 170 -17.32 25.97 -27.47
C LYS A 170 -17.70 24.55 -27.06
N GLN A 171 -16.77 23.82 -26.46
CA GLN A 171 -16.95 22.41 -26.09
C GLN A 171 -17.35 22.25 -24.61
N TRP A 172 -16.94 23.20 -23.75
CA TRP A 172 -17.10 23.13 -22.31
C TRP A 172 -17.75 24.40 -21.73
N LYS A 173 -18.54 24.22 -20.68
CA LYS A 173 -19.04 25.29 -19.80
C LYS A 173 -18.40 25.10 -18.43
N CYS A 174 -17.78 26.13 -17.88
CA CYS A 174 -17.32 26.12 -16.49
C CYS A 174 -18.51 26.40 -15.55
N ASN A 175 -18.72 25.55 -14.54
CA ASN A 175 -19.78 25.77 -13.56
C ASN A 175 -19.39 26.75 -12.47
N ASN A 176 -18.10 27.05 -12.30
CA ASN A 176 -17.62 28.00 -11.32
C ASN A 176 -17.79 29.45 -11.80
N CYS A 177 -17.09 29.85 -12.86
CA CYS A 177 -17.15 31.22 -13.39
C CYS A 177 -18.18 31.42 -14.53
N LYS A 178 -18.93 30.36 -14.89
CA LYS A 178 -19.97 30.37 -15.94
C LYS A 178 -19.47 30.68 -17.37
N SER A 179 -18.16 30.69 -17.60
CA SER A 179 -17.54 30.90 -18.92
C SER A 179 -17.72 29.69 -19.86
N TYR A 180 -17.76 29.93 -21.17
CA TYR A 180 -17.79 28.90 -22.22
C TYR A 180 -16.46 28.90 -22.99
N PHE A 181 -15.83 27.74 -23.19
CA PHE A 181 -14.56 27.60 -23.92
C PHE A 181 -14.45 26.30 -24.72
#